data_AF-A0A2G6C378-F1
#
_entry.id   AF-A0A2G6C378-F1
#
_cell.length_a   1.000
_cell.length_b   1.000
_cell.length_c   1.000
_cell.angle_alpha   90.00
_cell.angle_beta   90.00
_cell.angle_gamma   90.00
#
_symmetry.space_group_name_H-M   'P 1'
#
loop_
_entity.id
_entity.type
_entity.pdbx_description
1 polymer ?
#
loop_
_entity_poly.entity_id
_entity_poly.type
_entity_poly.pdbx_seq_one_letter_code
_entity_poly.pdbx_strand_id
1 'polypeptide(L)' 'MAKKGDKRKVVGLVSEESGVRAYYTKKNTQNTPDKLELRKYDPRLRKHVKFVETKKNLGRNEVKPKK' A
#
# COMPACT_ATOMS: atom_id res chain seq x y z
N MET A 1 16.89 -17.71 -17.53
CA MET A 1 16.96 -16.87 -16.30
C MET A 1 15.54 -16.72 -15.73
N ALA A 2 15.33 -16.97 -14.43
CA ALA A 2 14.01 -16.83 -13.82
C ALA A 2 13.56 -15.36 -13.87
N LYS A 3 12.47 -15.07 -14.60
CA LYS A 3 11.80 -13.76 -14.55
C LYS A 3 11.52 -13.44 -13.07
N LYS A 4 12.09 -12.36 -12.55
CA LYS A 4 11.88 -11.89 -11.17
C LYS A 4 10.38 -11.64 -11.01
N GLY A 5 9.70 -12.63 -10.43
CA GLY A 5 8.26 -12.80 -10.59
C GLY A 5 7.46 -11.66 -10.00
N ASP A 6 6.41 -11.29 -10.72
CA ASP A 6 5.30 -10.38 -10.38
C ASP A 6 4.44 -10.88 -9.19
N LYS A 7 5.08 -11.58 -8.23
CA LYS A 7 4.46 -12.15 -7.04
C LYS A 7 4.36 -11.12 -5.93
N ARG A 8 5.35 -10.22 -5.83
CA ARG A 8 5.39 -9.13 -4.84
C ARG A 8 4.93 -7.83 -5.48
N LYS A 9 3.70 -7.41 -5.16
CA LYS A 9 3.09 -6.17 -5.67
C LYS A 9 3.16 -5.07 -4.64
N VAL A 10 3.42 -3.85 -5.09
CA VAL A 10 3.34 -2.65 -4.25
C VAL A 10 1.85 -2.32 -4.07
N VAL A 11 1.42 -2.17 -2.83
CA VAL A 11 0.05 -1.85 -2.45
C VAL A 11 0.03 -0.60 -1.58
N GLY A 12 -1.02 0.20 -1.70
CA GLY A 12 -1.24 1.38 -0.87
C GLY A 12 -2.13 1.05 0.33
N LEU A 13 -1.90 1.72 1.46
CA LEU A 13 -2.66 1.58 2.69
C LEU A 13 -3.37 2.89 3.02
N VAL A 14 -4.65 2.79 3.44
CA VAL A 14 -5.55 3.91 3.72
C VAL A 14 -6.04 3.80 5.16
N SER A 15 -5.96 4.89 5.91
CA SER A 15 -6.57 4.99 7.24
C SER A 15 -8.08 4.83 7.13
N GLU A 16 -8.64 3.93 7.93
CA GLU A 16 -10.07 3.69 7.99
C GLU A 16 -10.83 4.89 8.57
N GLU A 17 -10.21 5.60 9.53
CA GLU A 17 -10.84 6.71 10.25
C GLU A 17 -10.67 8.06 9.52
N SER A 18 -9.48 8.35 8.98
CA SER A 18 -9.18 9.68 8.40
C SER A 18 -9.15 9.70 6.87
N GLY A 19 -9.23 8.51 6.23
CA GLY A 19 -9.08 8.36 4.79
C GLY A 19 -7.67 8.69 4.26
N VAL A 20 -6.70 8.98 5.13
CA VAL A 20 -5.33 9.32 4.74
C VAL A 20 -4.63 8.12 4.14
N ARG A 21 -3.99 8.33 2.99
CA ARG A 21 -3.14 7.34 2.33
C ARG A 21 -1.68 7.71 2.50
N ALA A 22 -1.10 7.24 3.61
CA ALA A 22 0.26 7.59 4.00
C ALA A 22 1.30 6.52 3.63
N TYR A 23 0.89 5.26 3.50
CA TYR A 23 1.82 4.14 3.46
C TYR A 23 1.70 3.31 2.19
N TYR A 24 2.86 2.85 1.71
CA TYR A 24 3.00 1.88 0.63
C TYR A 24 3.84 0.71 1.13
N THR A 25 3.39 -0.51 0.84
CA THR A 25 4.08 -1.74 1.25
C THR A 25 4.12 -2.72 0.09
N LYS A 26 5.08 -3.64 0.09
CA LYS A 26 5.10 -4.76 -0.87
C LYS A 26 4.43 -5.96 -0.22
N LYS A 27 3.38 -6.52 -0.84
CA LYS A 27 2.76 -7.77 -0.39
C LYS A 27 2.97 -8.89 -1.39
N ASN A 28 3.08 -10.12 -0.92
CA ASN A 28 3.12 -11.30 -1.77
C ASN A 28 1.69 -11.79 -2.01
N THR A 29 1.17 -11.62 -3.22
CA THR A 29 -0.23 -11.94 -3.52
C THR A 29 -0.54 -13.43 -3.48
N GLN A 30 0.47 -14.31 -3.52
CA GLN A 30 0.27 -15.76 -3.38
C GLN A 30 0.09 -16.20 -1.93
N ASN A 31 0.85 -15.61 -1.00
CA ASN A 31 0.80 -16.01 0.41
C ASN A 31 -0.31 -15.28 1.17
N THR A 32 -0.62 -14.04 0.77
CA THR A 32 -1.66 -13.21 1.38
C THR A 32 -2.60 -12.72 0.27
N PRO A 33 -3.60 -13.53 -0.11
CA PRO A 33 -4.56 -13.17 -1.15
C PRO A 33 -5.51 -12.05 -0.69
N ASP A 34 -5.83 -12.00 0.61
CA ASP A 34 -6.76 -11.04 1.19
C ASP A 34 -6.22 -9.60 1.23
N LYS A 35 -7.11 -8.67 1.58
CA LYS A 35 -6.73 -7.26 1.80
C LYS A 35 -5.87 -7.17 3.04
N LEU A 36 -4.79 -6.41 2.92
CA LEU A 36 -3.88 -6.19 4.03
C LEU A 36 -4.44 -5.15 5.01
N GLU A 37 -4.50 -5.52 6.29
CA GLU A 37 -4.90 -4.63 7.39
C GLU A 37 -3.76 -4.49 8.39
N LEU A 38 -3.32 -3.26 8.65
CA LEU A 38 -2.22 -2.99 9.58
C LEU A 38 -2.57 -1.83 10.50
N ARG A 39 -2.18 -1.92 11.77
CA ARG A 39 -2.20 -0.76 12.67
C ARG A 39 -0.97 0.09 12.43
N LYS A 40 -1.16 1.35 12.01
CA LYS A 40 -0.09 2.32 11.78
C LYS A 40 -0.47 3.69 12.32
N TYR A 41 0.53 4.53 12.52
CA TYR A 41 0.33 5.90 12.98
C TYR A 41 -0.39 6.74 11.91
N ASP A 42 -1.42 7.46 12.31
CA ASP A 42 -2.08 8.45 11.46
C ASP A 42 -1.59 9.85 11.82
N PRO A 43 -0.90 10.57 10.93
CA PRO A 43 -0.40 11.90 11.23
C PRO A 43 -1.51 12.95 11.36
N ARG A 44 -2.73 12.72 10.82
CA ARG A 44 -3.86 13.65 10.98
C ARG A 44 -4.51 13.49 12.35
N LEU A 45 -4.78 12.25 12.74
CA LEU A 45 -5.43 11.95 14.02
C LEU A 45 -4.45 11.84 15.19
N ARG A 46 -3.14 11.84 14.90
CA ARG A 46 -2.04 11.71 15.86
C ARG A 46 -2.13 10.47 16.76
N LYS A 47 -2.68 9.38 16.23
CA LYS A 47 -2.85 8.10 16.95
C LYS A 47 -2.67 6.91 16.00
N HIS A 48 -2.44 5.72 16.55
CA HIS A 48 -2.36 4.50 15.75
C HIS A 48 -3.76 3.97 15.43
N VAL A 49 -4.08 3.91 14.15
CA VAL A 49 -5.37 3.45 13.63
C VAL A 49 -5.19 2.30 12.66
N LYS A 50 -6.29 1.65 12.28
CA LYS A 50 -6.27 0.63 11.25
C LYS A 50 -6.12 1.28 9.87
N PHE A 51 -5.19 0.73 9.11
CA PHE A 51 -4.98 1.05 7.71
C PHE A 51 -5.30 -0.19 6.87
N VAL A 52 -6.17 -0.01 5.86
CA VAL A 52 -6.63 -1.06 4.96
C VAL A 52 -6.07 -0.84 3.56
N GLU A 53 -5.77 -1.94 2.87
CA GLU A 53 -5.29 -1.92 1.50
C GLU A 53 -6.28 -1.28 0.52
N THR A 54 -5.74 -0.44 -0.37
CA THR A 54 -6.49 0.11 -1.50
C THR A 54 -5.83 -0.16 -2.84
N LYS A 55 -6.69 -0.38 -3.83
CA LYS A 55 -6.32 -0.55 -5.25
C LYS A 55 -6.08 0.78 -5.96
N LYS A 56 -6.58 1.92 -5.42
CA LYS A 56 -6.50 3.22 -6.10
C LYS A 56 -5.07 3.78 -6.01
N ASN A 57 -4.33 3.68 -7.11
CA ASN A 57 -3.03 4.33 -7.30
C ASN A 57 -3.24 5.84 -7.46
N LEU A 58 -3.02 6.63 -6.41
CA LEU A 58 -3.07 8.10 -6.50
C LEU A 58 -1.76 8.64 -7.09
N GLY A 59 -1.49 8.41 -8.38
CA GLY A 59 -0.56 9.20 -9.23
C GLY A 59 0.87 9.54 -8.73
N ARG A 60 1.29 9.09 -7.54
CA ARG A 60 2.59 9.38 -6.91
C ARG A 60 3.64 8.31 -7.23
N ASN A 61 3.20 7.19 -7.81
CA ASN A 61 4.07 6.11 -8.28
C ASN A 61 4.13 6.03 -9.82
N GLU A 62 3.71 7.08 -10.54
CA GLU A 62 4.18 7.25 -11.91
C GLU A 62 5.61 7.77 -11.84
N VAL A 63 6.57 6.85 -11.80
CA VAL A 63 7.97 7.19 -12.11
C VAL A 63 7.92 7.78 -13.52
N LYS A 64 8.06 9.11 -13.63
CA LYS A 64 8.15 9.77 -14.93
C LYS A 64 9.20 9.00 -15.75
N PRO A 65 8.89 8.56 -16.98
CA PRO A 65 9.90 7.90 -17.80
C PRO A 65 11.07 8.87 -17.93
N LYS A 66 12.26 8.43 -17.52
CA LYS A 66 13.49 9.17 -17.84
C LYS A 66 13.57 9.19 -19.37
N LYS A 67 13.54 10.40 -19.94
CA LYS A 67 14.05 10.63 -21.29
C LYS A 67 15.52 10.22 -21.35
#